data_AF-A0A6G0X967-F1
#
_entry.id   AF-A0A6G0X967-F1
#
_cell.length_a   1.000
_cell.length_b   1.000
_cell.length_c   1.000
_cell.angle_alpha   90.00
_cell.angle_beta   90.00
_cell.angle_gamma   90.00
#
_symmetry.space_group_name_H-M   'P 1'
#
loop_
_entity.id
_entity.type
_entity.pdbx_description
1 polymer ?
#
loop_
_entity_poly.entity_id
_entity_poly.type
_entity_poly.pdbx_seq_one_letter_code
_entity_poly.pdbx_strand_id
1 'polypeptide(L)'
;MYSGLYQANEFRLADTKMGHEMTRNAIELDFDMVRSYRLREVEKSYSVRGYMPSLTSAEWSTFHVSRARLVHRIVGVASSLALKRETCHLACSYLTRVSLINLLQRGQMYPTHPFNVKTPEHPNVLFVAASIVIASKIEEVNPPSIQDILEAVQRESGEYVDTPQRKRANSKTKTAKKSKPKQSIYTTKEEVVAEEEAMIKLLDWKLYPATAVSWLLMTIEGLGLYREPVQNSPCYVGYGHEYEVFDSKNETRVRECERANVFHLASNLLDVSLLDSNLLHFLPSMMAAASLFLMAPGHNLYALSHFLQLKPEDVWDCVSWIQQYLPYAASPLPFSVHSTVQSKFNKIPKEDRYAVQVASTTIAYNSIFMFPLAAQQPQQPVCDDPQYEPEREREILLPPLYQCIVPDKYTSINNNFGYFS
;
A
#
# COMPACT_ATOMS: atom_id res chain seq x y z
N MET A 1 -24.03 42.98 -10.36
CA MET A 1 -24.28 42.60 -11.77
C MET A 1 -22.93 42.43 -12.45
N TYR A 2 -22.50 41.19 -12.68
CA TYR A 2 -21.74 40.68 -13.81
C TYR A 2 -21.41 39.23 -13.47
N SER A 3 -22.38 38.38 -13.76
CA SER A 3 -22.24 36.93 -13.84
C SER A 3 -21.49 36.64 -15.14
N GLY A 4 -20.21 36.27 -15.02
CA GLY A 4 -19.38 35.81 -16.12
C GLY A 4 -19.23 34.30 -16.01
N LEU A 5 -19.92 33.59 -16.89
CA LEU A 5 -19.87 32.15 -17.09
C LEU A 5 -18.44 31.66 -17.29
N TYR A 6 -17.86 31.02 -16.27
CA TYR A 6 -16.82 30.01 -16.50
C TYR A 6 -17.53 28.73 -16.97
N GLN A 7 -17.82 28.66 -18.28
CA GLN A 7 -18.00 27.39 -18.95
C GLN A 7 -16.64 26.69 -18.93
N ALA A 8 -16.45 25.82 -17.94
CA ALA A 8 -15.40 24.82 -17.99
C ALA A 8 -15.70 23.94 -19.20
N ASN A 9 -14.80 23.97 -20.19
CA ASN A 9 -14.73 22.94 -21.21
C ASN A 9 -14.36 21.63 -20.51
N GLU A 10 -15.37 20.92 -20.00
CA GLU A 10 -15.31 19.48 -19.79
C GLU A 10 -15.00 18.85 -21.14
N PHE A 11 -13.72 18.58 -21.39
CA PHE A 11 -13.31 17.66 -22.43
C PHE A 11 -13.93 16.31 -22.08
N ARG A 12 -15.08 16.01 -22.72
CA ARG A 12 -15.61 14.66 -22.87
C ARG A 12 -14.55 13.79 -23.54
N LEU A 13 -13.67 13.21 -22.73
CA LEU A 13 -13.10 11.88 -22.99
C LEU A 13 -14.21 10.86 -22.65
N ALA A 14 -15.31 10.96 -23.37
CA ALA A 14 -16.38 9.99 -23.34
C ALA A 14 -16.54 9.46 -24.76
N ASP A 15 -16.64 8.14 -24.86
CA ASP A 15 -17.21 7.43 -25.99
C ASP A 15 -16.24 7.10 -27.15
N THR A 16 -15.06 6.54 -26.84
CA THR A 16 -14.37 5.76 -27.88
C THR A 16 -15.07 4.40 -27.97
N LYS A 17 -15.60 4.09 -29.16
CA LYS A 17 -16.23 2.80 -29.47
C LYS A 17 -15.38 1.60 -29.02
N MET A 18 -14.05 1.75 -29.10
CA MET A 18 -13.06 0.77 -28.66
C MET A 18 -13.08 0.53 -27.15
N GLY A 19 -13.15 1.58 -26.31
CA GLY A 19 -13.19 1.44 -24.85
C GLY A 19 -14.48 0.77 -24.33
N HIS A 20 -15.61 1.03 -24.99
CA HIS A 20 -16.89 0.37 -24.67
C HIS A 20 -16.97 -1.07 -25.15
N GLU A 21 -16.44 -1.39 -26.34
CA GLU A 21 -16.29 -2.78 -26.78
C GLU A 21 -15.34 -3.54 -25.84
N MET A 22 -14.32 -2.84 -25.34
CA MET A 22 -13.34 -3.32 -24.37
C MET A 22 -13.79 -3.25 -22.90
N THR A 23 -15.08 -3.23 -22.57
CA THR A 23 -15.53 -3.38 -21.17
C THR A 23 -16.81 -4.20 -21.05
N ARG A 24 -17.36 -4.68 -22.18
CA ARG A 24 -18.70 -5.29 -22.29
C ARG A 24 -18.90 -6.58 -21.46
N ASN A 25 -17.83 -7.28 -21.08
CA ASN A 25 -17.87 -8.56 -20.36
C ASN A 25 -17.24 -8.51 -18.95
N ALA A 26 -16.83 -7.32 -18.49
CA ALA A 26 -16.48 -7.09 -17.09
C ALA A 26 -17.70 -7.40 -16.20
N ILE A 27 -17.49 -7.67 -14.91
CA ILE A 27 -18.58 -7.66 -13.91
C ILE A 27 -19.42 -6.41 -14.18
N GLU A 28 -20.76 -6.47 -14.03
CA GLU A 28 -21.62 -5.28 -13.91
C GLU A 28 -21.22 -4.46 -12.66
N LEU A 29 -19.97 -4.00 -12.58
CA LEU A 29 -19.63 -2.80 -11.87
C LEU A 29 -20.26 -1.70 -12.69
N ASP A 30 -21.44 -1.32 -12.23
CA ASP A 30 -22.17 -0.17 -12.71
C ASP A 30 -21.18 0.99 -12.94
N PHE A 31 -21.16 1.56 -14.15
CA PHE A 31 -20.35 2.74 -14.45
C PHE A 31 -20.62 3.85 -13.43
N ASP A 32 -21.83 3.90 -12.86
CA ASP A 32 -22.19 4.81 -11.78
C ASP A 32 -21.51 4.49 -10.46
N MET A 33 -21.17 3.23 -10.17
CA MET A 33 -20.37 2.85 -9.02
C MET A 33 -18.93 3.38 -9.16
N VAL A 34 -18.28 3.16 -10.31
CA VAL A 34 -16.92 3.69 -10.58
C VAL A 34 -16.92 5.21 -10.53
N ARG A 35 -17.93 5.85 -11.13
CA ARG A 35 -18.13 7.31 -11.08
C ARG A 35 -18.32 7.80 -9.64
N SER A 36 -19.14 7.12 -8.84
CA SER A 36 -19.34 7.46 -7.43
C SER A 36 -18.06 7.31 -6.61
N TYR A 37 -17.26 6.27 -6.89
CA TYR A 37 -15.97 6.06 -6.25
C TYR A 37 -14.97 7.16 -6.62
N ARG A 38 -14.94 7.56 -7.89
CA ARG A 38 -14.17 8.71 -8.40
C ARG A 38 -14.57 10.01 -7.71
N LEU A 39 -15.87 10.28 -7.56
CA LEU A 39 -16.35 11.50 -6.89
C LEU A 39 -15.83 11.58 -5.45
N ARG A 40 -15.80 10.47 -4.72
CA ARG A 40 -15.22 10.42 -3.36
C ARG A 40 -13.72 10.68 -3.35
N GLU A 41 -13.00 10.18 -4.34
CA GLU A 41 -11.56 10.39 -4.45
C GLU A 41 -11.18 11.85 -4.72
N VAL A 42 -11.97 12.55 -5.56
CA VAL A 42 -11.71 13.95 -5.92
C VAL A 42 -12.38 14.97 -5.01
N GLU A 43 -13.30 14.54 -4.13
CA GLU A 43 -13.96 15.40 -3.16
C GLU A 43 -12.90 16.11 -2.30
N LYS A 44 -13.01 17.44 -2.20
CA LYS A 44 -12.01 18.29 -1.53
C LYS A 44 -11.73 17.86 -0.09
N SER A 45 -12.71 17.32 0.61
CA SER A 45 -12.54 16.82 1.99
C SER A 45 -11.60 15.62 2.10
N TYR A 46 -11.49 14.82 1.04
CA TYR A 46 -10.63 13.64 0.96
C TYR A 46 -9.32 13.93 0.20
N SER A 47 -9.34 14.90 -0.73
CA SER A 47 -8.22 15.21 -1.59
C SER A 47 -7.04 15.84 -0.84
N VAL A 48 -5.94 15.10 -0.78
CA VAL A 48 -4.69 15.58 -0.17
C VAL A 48 -3.90 16.50 -1.12
N ARG A 49 -4.09 16.34 -2.43
CA ARG A 49 -3.45 17.15 -3.49
C ARG A 49 -3.67 18.65 -3.30
N GLY A 50 -4.82 19.06 -2.77
CA GLY A 50 -5.17 20.45 -2.55
C GLY A 50 -4.29 21.18 -1.52
N TYR A 51 -3.62 20.44 -0.64
CA TYR A 51 -2.77 21.01 0.42
C TYR A 51 -1.34 21.28 -0.03
N MET A 52 -0.86 20.57 -1.07
CA MET A 52 0.54 20.61 -1.48
C MET A 52 1.05 21.98 -1.93
N PRO A 53 0.31 22.75 -2.76
CA PRO A 53 0.79 24.06 -3.21
C PRO A 53 0.93 25.10 -2.09
N SER A 54 0.37 24.81 -0.90
CA SER A 54 0.39 25.73 0.24
C SER A 54 1.59 25.53 1.16
N LEU A 55 2.41 24.49 0.94
CA LEU A 55 3.58 24.19 1.77
C LEU A 55 4.85 24.80 1.18
N THR A 56 5.68 25.38 2.04
CA THR A 56 7.04 25.77 1.69
C THR A 56 7.93 24.53 1.51
N SER A 57 9.06 24.69 0.82
CA SER A 57 10.02 23.60 0.64
C SER A 57 10.54 23.00 1.96
N ALA A 58 10.69 23.84 3.00
CA ALA A 58 11.14 23.38 4.31
C ALA A 58 10.05 22.58 5.05
N GLU A 59 8.81 23.03 4.97
CA GLU A 59 7.65 22.32 5.52
C GLU A 59 7.44 20.99 4.81
N TRP A 60 7.57 20.96 3.47
CA TRP A 60 7.48 19.74 2.67
C TRP A 60 8.53 18.71 3.07
N SER A 61 9.80 19.11 3.22
CA SER A 61 10.87 18.21 3.64
C SER A 61 10.63 17.64 5.05
N THR A 62 10.24 18.50 5.99
CA THR A 62 9.91 18.09 7.38
C THR A 62 8.73 17.13 7.41
N PHE A 63 7.70 17.42 6.62
CA PHE A 63 6.52 16.59 6.46
C PHE A 63 6.86 15.23 5.86
N HIS A 64 7.66 15.21 4.80
CA HIS A 64 8.08 14.00 4.09
C HIS A 64 8.76 13.00 5.04
N VAL A 65 9.80 13.44 5.76
CA VAL A 65 10.58 12.58 6.67
C VAL A 65 9.73 12.10 7.84
N SER A 66 8.97 13.01 8.46
CA SER A 66 8.13 12.68 9.62
C SER A 66 7.02 11.70 9.23
N ARG A 67 6.34 11.94 8.10
CA ARG A 67 5.27 11.08 7.59
C ARG A 67 5.80 9.68 7.26
N ALA A 68 6.93 9.57 6.57
CA ALA A 68 7.52 8.28 6.20
C ALA A 68 7.73 7.38 7.44
N ARG A 69 8.24 7.96 8.53
CA ARG A 69 8.43 7.27 9.81
C ARG A 69 7.12 6.74 10.40
N LEU A 70 6.07 7.57 10.42
CA LEU A 70 4.78 7.16 10.98
C LEU A 70 4.05 6.14 10.11
N VAL A 71 4.13 6.29 8.78
CA VAL A 71 3.60 5.32 7.82
C VAL A 71 4.27 3.96 8.00
N HIS A 72 5.61 3.92 8.08
CA HIS A 72 6.34 2.69 8.36
C HIS A 72 5.84 2.03 9.66
N ARG A 73 5.65 2.81 10.72
CA ARG A 73 5.10 2.32 12.00
C ARG A 73 3.67 1.80 11.85
N ILE A 74 2.79 2.48 11.11
CA ILE A 74 1.43 1.99 10.85
C ILE A 74 1.47 0.63 10.15
N VAL A 75 2.28 0.48 9.09
CA VAL A 75 2.42 -0.77 8.34
C VAL A 75 2.94 -1.90 9.24
N GLY A 76 3.95 -1.63 10.06
CA GLY A 76 4.49 -2.59 11.02
C GLY A 76 3.43 -3.04 12.05
N VAL A 77 2.70 -2.09 12.64
CA VAL A 77 1.65 -2.38 13.62
C VAL A 77 0.50 -3.16 12.99
N ALA A 78 0.02 -2.74 11.82
CA ALA A 78 -1.05 -3.43 11.09
C ALA A 78 -0.67 -4.87 10.74
N SER A 79 0.57 -5.11 10.30
CA SER A 79 1.12 -6.45 10.12
C SER A 79 1.17 -7.25 11.44
N SER A 80 1.61 -6.63 12.54
CA SER A 80 1.68 -7.27 13.87
C SER A 80 0.31 -7.60 14.46
N LEU A 81 -0.75 -6.94 14.02
CA LEU A 81 -2.11 -7.18 14.49
C LEU A 81 -2.93 -8.02 13.50
N ALA A 82 -2.33 -8.39 12.35
CA ALA A 82 -3.00 -9.06 11.24
C ALA A 82 -4.25 -8.30 10.76
N LEU A 83 -4.14 -6.97 10.68
CA LEU A 83 -5.20 -6.11 10.14
C LEU A 83 -5.30 -6.25 8.62
N LYS A 84 -6.45 -5.90 8.06
CA LYS A 84 -6.61 -5.78 6.61
C LYS A 84 -5.70 -4.68 6.06
N ARG A 85 -5.26 -4.83 4.81
CA ARG A 85 -4.54 -3.80 4.05
C ARG A 85 -5.35 -2.51 3.94
N GLU A 86 -6.68 -2.62 3.79
CA GLU A 86 -7.57 -1.47 3.77
C GLU A 86 -7.49 -0.67 5.08
N THR A 87 -7.53 -1.34 6.24
CA THR A 87 -7.35 -0.71 7.56
C THR A 87 -6.03 0.07 7.63
N CYS A 88 -4.94 -0.49 7.10
CA CYS A 88 -3.64 0.17 7.04
C CYS A 88 -3.67 1.44 6.16
N HIS A 89 -4.25 1.35 4.96
CA HIS A 89 -4.34 2.48 4.03
C HIS A 89 -5.27 3.59 4.52
N LEU A 90 -6.37 3.24 5.18
CA LEU A 90 -7.25 4.19 5.88
C LEU A 90 -6.50 4.92 6.99
N ALA A 91 -5.76 4.20 7.84
CA ALA A 91 -4.96 4.81 8.90
C ALA A 91 -3.91 5.78 8.34
N CYS A 92 -3.20 5.39 7.27
CA CYS A 92 -2.26 6.26 6.57
C CYS A 92 -2.94 7.51 5.97
N SER A 93 -4.16 7.37 5.46
CA SER A 93 -4.95 8.49 4.94
C SER A 93 -5.34 9.48 6.04
N TYR A 94 -5.87 8.99 7.18
CA TYR A 94 -6.21 9.85 8.31
C TYR A 94 -5.00 10.58 8.86
N LEU A 95 -3.89 9.84 9.08
CA LEU A 95 -2.63 10.41 9.53
C LEU A 95 -2.18 11.53 8.60
N THR A 96 -2.15 11.28 7.29
CA THR A 96 -1.70 12.25 6.28
C THR A 96 -2.59 13.49 6.26
N ARG A 97 -3.92 13.31 6.22
CA ARG A 97 -4.90 14.42 6.16
C ARG A 97 -4.84 15.28 7.42
N VAL A 98 -4.83 14.67 8.60
CA VAL A 98 -4.76 15.41 9.87
C VAL A 98 -3.41 16.12 10.00
N SER A 99 -2.29 15.48 9.63
CA SER A 99 -0.98 16.14 9.65
C SER A 99 -0.93 17.39 8.77
N LEU A 100 -1.50 17.34 7.56
CA LEU A 100 -1.51 18.48 6.66
C LEU A 100 -2.45 19.59 7.13
N ILE A 101 -3.62 19.24 7.65
CA ILE A 101 -4.54 20.21 8.26
C ILE A 101 -3.85 20.95 9.41
N ASN A 102 -3.20 20.23 10.33
CA ASN A 102 -2.49 20.83 11.44
C ASN A 102 -1.29 21.67 10.97
N LEU A 103 -0.52 21.19 10.01
CA LEU A 103 0.65 21.91 9.49
C LEU A 103 0.24 23.26 8.90
N LEU A 104 -0.84 23.28 8.11
CA LEU A 104 -1.32 24.51 7.47
C LEU A 104 -2.05 25.46 8.41
N GLN A 105 -2.80 24.94 9.39
CA GLN A 105 -3.54 25.78 10.33
C GLN A 105 -2.71 26.27 11.51
N ARG A 106 -1.70 25.49 11.93
CA ARG A 106 -0.98 25.68 13.21
C ARG A 106 0.54 25.72 13.06
N GLY A 107 1.09 25.45 11.86
CA GLY A 107 2.53 25.37 11.63
C GLY A 107 3.20 24.15 12.27
N GLN A 108 2.43 23.15 12.70
CA GLN A 108 2.92 21.94 13.38
C GLN A 108 2.19 20.70 12.86
N MET A 109 2.88 19.56 12.75
CA MET A 109 2.27 18.33 12.23
C MET A 109 1.31 17.64 13.21
N TYR A 110 1.50 17.84 14.51
CA TYR A 110 0.73 17.17 15.56
C TYR A 110 -0.01 18.20 16.40
N PRO A 111 -1.23 17.89 16.86
CA PRO A 111 -1.96 18.75 17.77
C PRO A 111 -1.41 18.56 19.19
N THR A 112 -0.14 18.93 19.46
CA THR A 112 0.35 18.89 20.83
C THR A 112 -0.33 19.99 21.64
N HIS A 113 -1.05 19.61 22.71
CA HIS A 113 -1.06 20.45 23.91
C HIS A 113 0.39 20.53 24.39
N PRO A 114 1.08 21.68 24.22
CA PRO A 114 2.54 21.74 24.37
C PRO A 114 3.03 21.48 25.81
N PHE A 115 2.12 21.30 26.77
CA PHE A 115 2.41 21.19 28.20
C PHE A 115 2.39 19.75 28.76
N ASN A 116 2.10 18.70 27.96
CA ASN A 116 1.94 17.31 28.46
C ASN A 116 2.76 16.24 27.69
N VAL A 117 3.85 16.63 27.02
CA VAL A 117 4.73 15.67 26.32
C VAL A 117 5.55 14.89 27.35
N LYS A 118 5.25 13.61 27.54
CA LYS A 118 5.96 12.74 28.50
C LYS A 118 7.34 12.30 27.98
N THR A 119 7.45 12.07 26.67
CA THR A 119 8.68 11.66 25.98
C THR A 119 8.71 12.25 24.56
N PRO A 120 9.87 12.32 23.89
CA PRO A 120 9.95 12.75 22.49
C PRO A 120 9.10 11.90 21.53
N GLU A 121 8.85 10.62 21.87
CA GLU A 121 8.04 9.70 21.06
C GLU A 121 6.55 9.75 21.36
N HIS A 122 6.14 10.36 22.48
CA HIS A 122 4.73 10.49 22.89
C HIS A 122 3.81 10.93 21.74
N PRO A 123 4.07 12.06 21.03
CA PRO A 123 3.17 12.50 19.96
C PRO A 123 3.10 11.51 18.80
N ASN A 124 4.22 10.89 18.43
CA ASN A 124 4.27 9.92 17.33
C ASN A 124 3.46 8.65 17.67
N VAL A 125 3.60 8.15 18.89
CA VAL A 125 2.89 6.95 19.38
C VAL A 125 1.39 7.24 19.49
N LEU A 126 1.04 8.37 20.08
CA LEU A 126 -0.35 8.79 20.26
C LEU A 126 -1.07 8.93 18.90
N PHE A 127 -0.43 9.62 17.96
CA PHE A 127 -1.02 9.91 16.65
C PHE A 127 -1.17 8.65 15.78
N VAL A 128 -0.18 7.76 15.80
CA VAL A 128 -0.27 6.45 15.12
C VAL A 128 -1.35 5.57 15.76
N ALA A 129 -1.41 5.50 17.09
CA ALA A 129 -2.41 4.71 17.79
C ALA A 129 -3.83 5.20 17.47
N ALA A 130 -4.09 6.51 17.55
CA ALA A 130 -5.39 7.08 17.22
C ALA A 130 -5.81 6.81 15.76
N SER A 131 -4.89 6.98 14.81
CA SER A 131 -5.15 6.68 13.39
C SER A 131 -5.57 5.23 13.16
N ILE A 132 -4.88 4.27 13.80
CA ILE A 132 -5.18 2.84 13.69
C ILE A 132 -6.48 2.49 14.42
N VAL A 133 -6.77 3.11 15.57
CA VAL A 133 -8.03 2.91 16.29
C VAL A 133 -9.22 3.31 15.43
N ILE A 134 -9.17 4.50 14.81
CA ILE A 134 -10.24 4.98 13.92
C ILE A 134 -10.43 4.01 12.75
N ALA A 135 -9.35 3.65 12.05
CA ALA A 135 -9.41 2.75 10.90
C ALA A 135 -9.94 1.36 11.28
N SER A 136 -9.48 0.81 12.40
CA SER A 136 -9.90 -0.52 12.85
C SER A 136 -11.40 -0.54 13.18
N LYS A 137 -11.92 0.50 13.84
CA LYS A 137 -13.36 0.60 14.17
C LYS A 137 -14.25 0.69 12.93
N ILE A 138 -13.72 1.16 11.80
CA ILE A 138 -14.46 1.31 10.54
C ILE A 138 -14.42 0.03 9.71
N GLU A 139 -13.26 -0.60 9.60
CA GLU A 139 -13.00 -1.64 8.59
C GLU A 139 -12.94 -3.07 9.15
N GLU A 140 -12.58 -3.25 10.43
CA GLU A 140 -12.45 -4.57 11.03
C GLU A 140 -13.78 -5.06 11.62
N VAL A 141 -14.13 -6.33 11.37
CA VAL A 141 -15.32 -6.95 11.99
C VAL A 141 -15.17 -7.03 13.51
N ASN A 142 -13.96 -7.35 13.97
CA ASN A 142 -13.60 -7.43 15.39
C ASN A 142 -12.34 -6.60 15.63
N PRO A 143 -12.46 -5.26 15.77
CA PRO A 143 -11.30 -4.40 15.94
C PRO A 143 -10.51 -4.77 17.21
N PRO A 144 -9.16 -4.73 17.18
CA PRO A 144 -8.36 -4.89 18.38
C PRO A 144 -8.71 -3.84 19.45
N SER A 145 -8.49 -4.17 20.72
CA SER A 145 -8.69 -3.18 21.77
C SER A 145 -7.66 -2.06 21.67
N ILE A 146 -7.97 -0.86 22.17
CA ILE A 146 -7.02 0.27 22.23
C ILE A 146 -5.74 -0.15 22.97
N GLN A 147 -5.87 -1.01 23.99
CA GLN A 147 -4.71 -1.53 24.73
C GLN A 147 -3.83 -2.42 23.84
N ASP A 148 -4.42 -3.30 23.03
CA ASP A 148 -3.66 -4.15 22.10
C ASP A 148 -2.92 -3.30 21.05
N ILE A 149 -3.58 -2.26 20.54
CA ILE A 149 -3.00 -1.31 19.58
C ILE A 149 -1.83 -0.57 20.23
N LEU A 150 -2.01 -0.03 21.44
CA LEU A 150 -0.94 0.66 22.16
C LEU A 150 0.28 -0.22 22.44
N GLU A 151 0.05 -1.46 22.87
CA GLU A 151 1.13 -2.43 23.09
C GLU A 151 1.88 -2.75 21.78
N ALA A 152 1.16 -2.84 20.65
CA ALA A 152 1.78 -3.04 19.35
C ALA A 152 2.58 -1.83 18.88
N VAL A 153 2.03 -0.61 18.98
CA VAL A 153 2.74 0.63 18.60
C VAL A 153 4.00 0.84 19.45
N GLN A 154 3.93 0.55 20.75
CA GLN A 154 5.09 0.64 21.63
C GLN A 154 6.19 -0.36 21.24
N ARG A 155 5.82 -1.60 20.90
CA ARG A 155 6.76 -2.63 20.44
C ARG A 155 7.50 -2.19 19.17
N GLU A 156 6.77 -1.68 18.19
CA GLU A 156 7.34 -1.16 16.94
C GLU A 156 8.17 0.13 17.14
N SER A 157 8.07 0.77 18.31
CA SER A 157 8.89 1.94 18.66
C SER A 157 10.28 1.57 19.23
N GLY A 158 10.60 0.27 19.33
CA GLY A 158 11.92 -0.21 19.76
C GLY A 158 12.03 -0.50 21.26
N GLU A 159 10.93 -0.38 22.02
CA GLU A 159 10.91 -0.75 23.43
C GLU A 159 10.29 -2.13 23.65
N TYR A 160 11.13 -3.08 24.03
CA TYR A 160 10.71 -4.38 24.51
C TYR A 160 9.94 -4.22 25.84
N VAL A 161 8.61 -4.28 25.77
CA VAL A 161 7.82 -4.68 26.93
C VAL A 161 8.07 -6.17 27.11
N ASP A 162 8.96 -6.54 28.04
CA ASP A 162 9.25 -7.92 28.43
C ASP A 162 7.97 -8.76 28.42
N THR A 163 7.81 -9.57 27.37
CA THR A 163 6.80 -10.61 27.37
C THR A 163 7.32 -11.68 28.32
N PRO A 164 6.56 -12.10 29.35
CA PRO A 164 7.07 -13.06 30.31
C PRO A 164 7.47 -14.34 29.56
N GLN A 165 8.78 -14.61 29.54
CA GLN A 165 9.30 -15.88 29.07
C GLN A 165 8.53 -16.98 29.80
N ARG A 166 7.84 -17.81 29.03
CA ARG A 166 7.14 -18.99 29.52
C ARG A 166 8.22 -19.95 30.02
N LYS A 167 8.67 -19.76 31.27
CA LYS A 167 9.57 -20.69 31.95
C LYS A 167 8.88 -22.05 31.95
N ARG A 168 9.38 -22.95 31.09
CA ARG A 168 9.17 -24.38 31.27
C ARG A 168 9.81 -24.75 32.60
N ALA A 169 9.00 -24.85 33.64
CA ALA A 169 9.39 -25.48 34.89
C ALA A 169 8.19 -26.26 35.42
N ASN A 170 8.32 -27.58 35.37
CA ASN A 170 7.51 -28.50 36.15
C ASN A 170 7.56 -28.08 37.62
N SER A 171 6.50 -27.46 38.15
CA SER A 171 6.19 -27.52 39.58
C SER A 171 4.73 -27.21 39.81
N LYS A 172 4.14 -28.00 40.70
CA LYS A 172 2.74 -28.00 41.09
C LYS A 172 2.35 -26.70 41.81
N THR A 173 1.10 -26.31 41.61
CA THR A 173 0.26 -25.48 42.50
C THR A 173 0.87 -24.18 43.04
N LYS A 174 0.53 -23.06 42.39
CA LYS A 174 0.21 -21.78 43.04
C LYS A 174 -0.57 -20.90 42.06
N THR A 175 -1.72 -20.39 42.51
CA THR A 175 -2.61 -19.46 41.82
C THR A 175 -1.82 -18.31 41.19
N ALA A 176 -1.77 -18.31 39.85
CA ALA A 176 -1.16 -17.25 39.07
C ALA A 176 -2.00 -15.97 39.22
N LYS A 177 -1.54 -15.05 40.08
CA LYS A 177 -1.98 -13.67 40.07
C LYS A 177 -1.65 -13.12 38.68
N LYS A 178 -2.65 -12.94 37.81
CA LYS A 178 -2.50 -12.22 36.54
C LYS A 178 -1.82 -10.89 36.86
N SER A 179 -0.56 -10.72 36.47
CA SER A 179 0.10 -9.42 36.53
C SER A 179 -0.74 -8.45 35.71
N LYS A 180 -1.10 -7.31 36.30
CA LYS A 180 -1.84 -6.25 35.59
C LYS A 180 -1.10 -5.94 34.27
N PRO A 181 -1.81 -5.71 33.16
CA PRO A 181 -1.17 -5.28 31.92
C PRO A 181 -0.34 -4.04 32.23
N LYS A 182 0.93 -4.04 31.83
CA LYS A 182 1.82 -2.89 32.00
C LYS A 182 1.24 -1.77 31.15
N GLN A 183 0.89 -0.65 31.78
CA GLN A 183 0.45 0.55 31.06
C GLN A 183 1.57 1.01 30.12
N SER A 184 1.21 1.49 28.93
CA SER A 184 2.20 2.03 28.00
C SER A 184 2.93 3.21 28.65
N ILE A 185 4.25 3.27 28.46
CA ILE A 185 5.06 4.34 29.05
C ILE A 185 4.93 5.65 28.28
N TYR A 186 4.55 5.55 27.01
CA TYR A 186 4.46 6.69 26.11
C TYR A 186 3.12 7.38 26.24
N THR A 187 2.02 6.65 26.34
CA THR A 187 0.69 7.25 26.38
C THR A 187 -0.31 6.37 27.12
N THR A 188 -1.47 6.91 27.42
CA THR A 188 -2.57 6.26 28.12
C THR A 188 -3.73 6.01 27.17
N LYS A 189 -4.61 5.09 27.54
CA LYS A 189 -5.82 4.80 26.75
C LYS A 189 -6.70 6.05 26.62
N GLU A 190 -6.77 6.85 27.68
CA GLU A 190 -7.56 8.07 27.76
C GLU A 190 -7.02 9.15 26.81
N GLU A 191 -5.69 9.30 26.71
CA GLU A 191 -5.05 10.18 25.73
C GLU A 191 -5.38 9.74 24.29
N VAL A 192 -5.33 8.44 23.99
CA VAL A 192 -5.71 7.93 22.65
C VAL A 192 -7.17 8.21 22.31
N VAL A 193 -8.08 8.06 23.28
CA VAL A 193 -9.50 8.37 23.06
C VAL A 193 -9.71 9.86 22.80
N ALA A 194 -9.01 10.73 23.54
CA ALA A 194 -9.06 12.17 23.33
C ALA A 194 -8.51 12.58 21.96
N GLU A 195 -7.37 11.99 21.54
CA GLU A 195 -6.78 12.24 20.23
C GLU A 195 -7.67 11.69 19.10
N GLU A 196 -8.25 10.51 19.26
CA GLU A 196 -9.24 9.96 18.34
C GLU A 196 -10.40 10.96 18.11
N GLU A 197 -10.98 11.49 19.18
CA GLU A 197 -12.07 12.47 19.08
C GLU A 197 -11.62 13.76 18.37
N ALA A 198 -10.41 14.24 18.66
CA ALA A 198 -9.84 15.41 18.01
C ALA A 198 -9.61 15.18 16.51
N MET A 199 -9.04 14.04 16.12
CA MET A 199 -8.83 13.66 14.72
C MET A 199 -10.15 13.56 13.97
N ILE A 200 -11.17 12.92 14.54
CA ILE A 200 -12.49 12.78 13.90
C ILE A 200 -13.14 14.14 13.65
N LYS A 201 -13.04 15.07 14.62
CA LYS A 201 -13.53 16.44 14.47
C LYS A 201 -12.77 17.21 13.38
N LEU A 202 -11.44 17.08 13.32
CA LEU A 202 -10.63 17.71 12.27
C LEU A 202 -10.94 17.17 10.88
N LEU A 203 -11.27 15.88 10.78
CA LEU A 203 -11.67 15.22 9.54
C LEU A 203 -13.14 15.47 9.17
N ASP A 204 -13.90 16.21 9.98
CA ASP A 204 -15.34 16.47 9.78
C ASP A 204 -16.15 15.19 9.54
N TRP A 205 -15.82 14.11 10.27
CA TRP A 205 -16.41 12.78 10.09
C TRP A 205 -16.30 12.19 8.67
N LYS A 206 -15.47 12.77 7.79
CA LYS A 206 -15.15 12.26 6.47
C LYS A 206 -14.10 11.16 6.59
N LEU A 207 -14.54 9.99 7.03
CA LEU A 207 -13.70 8.85 7.40
C LEU A 207 -13.71 7.72 6.35
N TYR A 208 -14.25 7.91 5.15
CA TYR A 208 -14.26 6.85 4.14
C TYR A 208 -13.69 7.33 2.79
N PRO A 209 -12.39 7.71 2.76
CA PRO A 209 -11.71 8.06 1.53
C PRO A 209 -11.59 6.84 0.60
N ALA A 210 -11.55 7.08 -0.71
CA ALA A 210 -11.10 6.07 -1.66
C ALA A 210 -9.59 5.84 -1.50
N THR A 211 -9.18 4.62 -1.15
CA THR A 211 -7.76 4.25 -0.95
C THR A 211 -7.20 3.55 -2.19
N ALA A 212 -5.88 3.47 -2.32
CA ALA A 212 -5.28 2.79 -3.47
C ALA A 212 -5.56 1.28 -3.45
N VAL A 213 -5.62 0.66 -2.26
CA VAL A 213 -5.93 -0.78 -2.12
C VAL A 213 -7.39 -1.09 -2.46
N SER A 214 -8.35 -0.26 -2.05
CA SER A 214 -9.74 -0.43 -2.45
C SER A 214 -9.96 -0.24 -3.95
N TRP A 215 -9.30 0.74 -4.58
CA TRP A 215 -9.26 0.85 -6.05
C TRP A 215 -8.63 -0.38 -6.70
N LEU A 216 -7.53 -0.89 -6.16
CA LEU A 216 -6.86 -2.09 -6.69
C LEU A 216 -7.79 -3.30 -6.64
N LEU A 217 -8.45 -3.53 -5.50
CA LEU A 217 -9.42 -4.62 -5.34
C LEU A 217 -10.57 -4.48 -6.34
N MET A 218 -11.16 -3.29 -6.42
CA MET A 218 -12.25 -3.01 -7.36
C MET A 218 -11.83 -3.21 -8.81
N THR A 219 -10.59 -2.85 -9.16
CA THR A 219 -10.06 -3.01 -10.53
C THR A 219 -9.83 -4.47 -10.87
N ILE A 220 -9.24 -5.24 -9.96
CA ILE A 220 -8.96 -6.66 -10.16
C ILE A 220 -10.27 -7.46 -10.31
N GLU A 221 -11.26 -7.18 -9.47
CA GLU A 221 -12.58 -7.78 -9.59
C GLU A 221 -13.28 -7.29 -10.86
N GLY A 222 -13.33 -5.97 -11.05
CA GLY A 222 -14.08 -5.30 -12.12
C GLY A 222 -13.69 -5.70 -13.52
N LEU A 223 -12.38 -5.74 -13.80
CA LEU A 223 -11.87 -6.12 -15.10
C LEU A 223 -12.06 -7.61 -15.42
N GLY A 224 -12.62 -8.39 -14.49
CA GLY A 224 -12.89 -9.81 -14.68
C GLY A 224 -11.63 -10.59 -15.04
N LEU A 225 -10.45 -10.09 -14.65
CA LEU A 225 -9.13 -10.55 -15.11
C LEU A 225 -8.90 -12.05 -14.85
N TYR A 226 -9.63 -12.60 -13.88
CA TYR A 226 -9.55 -13.98 -13.44
C TYR A 226 -10.93 -14.68 -13.44
N ARG A 227 -11.95 -14.12 -14.10
CA ARG A 227 -13.27 -14.77 -14.28
C ARG A 227 -13.27 -15.65 -15.53
N GLU A 228 -13.92 -16.80 -15.45
CA GLU A 228 -14.09 -17.70 -16.60
C GLU A 228 -15.12 -17.15 -17.62
N PRO A 229 -14.84 -17.22 -18.94
CA PRO A 229 -13.54 -17.36 -19.61
C PRO A 229 -12.85 -16.00 -19.82
N VAL A 230 -11.55 -15.92 -19.53
CA VAL A 230 -10.68 -14.74 -19.72
C VAL A 230 -10.52 -14.33 -21.20
N GLN A 231 -10.93 -15.17 -22.15
CA GLN A 231 -10.99 -14.82 -23.59
C GLN A 231 -11.79 -13.54 -23.87
N ASN A 232 -12.64 -13.13 -22.93
CA ASN A 232 -13.46 -11.95 -23.02
C ASN A 232 -12.97 -10.78 -22.15
N SER A 233 -11.84 -10.91 -21.43
CA SER A 233 -11.27 -9.78 -20.68
C SER A 233 -10.50 -8.87 -21.64
N PRO A 234 -11.03 -7.69 -21.91
CA PRO A 234 -10.51 -6.78 -22.92
C PRO A 234 -9.24 -6.04 -22.49
N CYS A 235 -8.88 -6.18 -21.21
CA CYS A 235 -7.68 -5.60 -20.63
C CYS A 235 -6.48 -6.56 -20.68
N TYR A 236 -6.70 -7.84 -21.02
CA TYR A 236 -5.66 -8.86 -21.05
C TYR A 236 -5.18 -9.09 -22.49
N VAL A 237 -3.97 -8.61 -22.79
CA VAL A 237 -3.21 -8.95 -24.00
C VAL A 237 -2.41 -10.21 -23.66
N GLY A 238 -3.07 -11.36 -23.68
CA GLY A 238 -2.39 -12.63 -23.49
C GLY A 238 -1.40 -12.86 -24.63
N TYR A 239 -0.11 -13.02 -24.31
CA TYR A 239 0.74 -13.88 -25.13
C TYR A 239 0.17 -15.28 -24.96
N GLY A 240 -0.25 -15.90 -26.06
CA GLY A 240 -0.89 -17.20 -26.07
C GLY A 240 0.01 -18.26 -25.44
N HIS A 241 -0.13 -18.46 -24.14
CA HIS A 241 0.13 -19.76 -23.57
C HIS A 241 -1.06 -20.61 -23.97
N GLU A 242 -0.82 -21.52 -24.91
CA GLU A 242 -1.64 -22.69 -25.14
C GLU A 242 -1.75 -23.40 -23.79
N TYR A 243 -2.78 -23.05 -23.01
CA TYR A 243 -3.20 -23.86 -21.89
C TYR A 243 -3.76 -25.14 -22.51
N GLU A 244 -2.87 -26.13 -22.66
CA GLU A 244 -3.27 -27.52 -22.84
C GLU A 244 -4.37 -27.82 -21.82
N VAL A 245 -5.43 -28.46 -22.31
CA VAL A 245 -6.69 -28.72 -21.62
C VAL A 245 -6.43 -29.41 -20.26
N PHE A 246 -6.31 -28.60 -19.20
CA PHE A 246 -6.28 -29.08 -17.83
C PHE A 246 -7.69 -29.03 -17.25
N ASP A 247 -7.98 -30.03 -16.41
CA ASP A 247 -9.25 -30.24 -15.72
C ASP A 247 -9.82 -28.92 -15.13
N SER A 248 -11.00 -28.51 -15.61
CA SER A 248 -11.68 -27.23 -15.31
C SER A 248 -11.69 -26.82 -13.83
N LYS A 249 -11.71 -27.78 -12.89
CA LYS A 249 -11.69 -27.49 -11.44
C LYS A 249 -10.31 -27.06 -10.92
N ASN A 250 -9.23 -27.48 -11.55
CA ASN A 250 -7.88 -27.02 -11.20
C ASN A 250 -7.61 -25.62 -11.76
N GLU A 251 -8.25 -25.26 -12.87
CA GLU A 251 -8.08 -23.95 -13.52
C GLU A 251 -8.61 -22.79 -12.67
N THR A 252 -9.81 -22.94 -12.10
CA THR A 252 -10.41 -21.91 -11.22
C THR A 252 -9.54 -21.63 -10.00
N ARG A 253 -9.03 -22.68 -9.33
CA ARG A 253 -8.19 -22.55 -8.14
C ARG A 253 -6.82 -21.94 -8.46
N VAL A 254 -6.22 -22.29 -9.59
CA VAL A 254 -4.94 -21.70 -10.04
C VAL A 254 -5.10 -20.21 -10.28
N ARG A 255 -6.21 -19.79 -10.91
CA ARG A 255 -6.52 -18.37 -11.15
C ARG A 255 -6.81 -17.58 -9.87
N GLU A 256 -7.51 -18.18 -8.91
CA GLU A 256 -7.70 -17.56 -7.60
C GLU A 256 -6.37 -17.33 -6.88
N CYS A 257 -5.45 -18.28 -6.96
CA CYS A 257 -4.09 -18.13 -6.44
C CYS A 257 -3.30 -17.05 -7.18
N GLU A 258 -3.40 -16.99 -8.52
CA GLU A 258 -2.75 -15.96 -9.33
C GLU A 258 -3.28 -14.56 -9.00
N ARG A 259 -4.61 -14.39 -8.92
CA ARG A 259 -5.27 -13.16 -8.49
C ARG A 259 -4.76 -12.71 -7.11
N ALA A 260 -4.72 -13.63 -6.16
CA ALA A 260 -4.25 -13.36 -4.81
C ALA A 260 -2.77 -12.93 -4.80
N ASN A 261 -1.93 -13.55 -5.64
CA ASN A 261 -0.53 -13.20 -5.78
C ASN A 261 -0.35 -11.81 -6.40
N VAL A 262 -1.06 -11.50 -7.49
CA VAL A 262 -1.02 -10.19 -8.14
C VAL A 262 -1.49 -9.10 -7.19
N PHE A 263 -2.62 -9.31 -6.51
CA PHE A 263 -3.11 -8.37 -5.51
C PHE A 263 -2.07 -8.15 -4.40
N HIS A 264 -1.43 -9.23 -3.92
CA HIS A 264 -0.43 -9.17 -2.87
C HIS A 264 0.80 -8.36 -3.30
N LEU A 265 1.35 -8.63 -4.48
CA LEU A 265 2.52 -7.93 -5.01
C LEU A 265 2.22 -6.45 -5.33
N ALA A 266 1.08 -6.17 -5.97
CA ALA A 266 0.63 -4.81 -6.24
C ALA A 266 0.41 -4.03 -4.94
N SER A 267 -0.17 -4.67 -3.91
CA SER A 267 -0.33 -4.05 -2.60
C SER A 267 1.01 -3.80 -1.91
N ASN A 268 2.00 -4.67 -2.06
CA ASN A 268 3.35 -4.42 -1.52
C ASN A 268 4.00 -3.20 -2.16
N LEU A 269 3.83 -3.03 -3.48
CA LEU A 269 4.32 -1.84 -4.19
C LEU A 269 3.62 -0.58 -3.70
N LEU A 270 2.29 -0.64 -3.51
CA LEU A 270 1.52 0.45 -2.92
C LEU A 270 2.03 0.78 -1.51
N ASP A 271 2.24 -0.20 -0.64
CA ASP A 271 2.70 0.02 0.73
C ASP A 271 4.08 0.70 0.77
N VAL A 272 5.01 0.27 -0.08
CA VAL A 272 6.34 0.90 -0.17
C VAL A 272 6.21 2.33 -0.65
N SER A 273 5.37 2.58 -1.66
CA SER A 273 5.12 3.93 -2.16
C SER A 273 4.52 4.85 -1.11
N LEU A 274 3.79 4.32 -0.10
CA LEU A 274 3.25 5.09 1.02
C LEU A 274 4.33 5.86 1.79
N LEU A 275 5.58 5.39 1.79
CA LEU A 275 6.69 6.05 2.46
C LEU A 275 7.05 7.39 1.81
N ASP A 276 6.93 7.54 0.50
CA ASP A 276 7.28 8.77 -0.21
C ASP A 276 6.07 9.72 -0.31
N SER A 277 6.15 10.91 0.29
CA SER A 277 5.08 11.90 0.20
C SER A 277 4.79 12.39 -1.23
N ASN A 278 5.68 12.17 -2.20
CA ASN A 278 5.44 12.49 -3.61
C ASN A 278 4.30 11.64 -4.20
N LEU A 279 3.94 10.51 -3.58
CA LEU A 279 2.75 9.75 -3.96
C LEU A 279 1.48 10.60 -3.95
N LEU A 280 1.45 11.64 -3.11
CA LEU A 280 0.30 12.54 -2.96
C LEU A 280 0.05 13.34 -4.24
N HIS A 281 1.01 13.40 -5.16
CA HIS A 281 0.82 13.93 -6.50
C HIS A 281 -0.01 13.02 -7.40
N PHE A 282 -0.29 11.78 -7.02
CA PHE A 282 -1.09 10.81 -7.79
C PHE A 282 -2.44 10.56 -7.11
N LEU A 283 -3.48 10.27 -7.92
CA LEU A 283 -4.75 9.82 -7.36
C LEU A 283 -4.61 8.37 -6.87
N PRO A 284 -5.27 7.96 -5.78
CA PRO A 284 -5.35 6.56 -5.36
C PRO A 284 -5.67 5.56 -6.50
N SER A 285 -6.52 5.92 -7.45
CA SER A 285 -6.85 5.13 -8.64
C SER A 285 -5.68 5.01 -9.60
N MET A 286 -4.88 6.08 -9.76
CA MET A 286 -3.69 6.08 -10.63
C MET A 286 -2.63 5.16 -10.01
N MET A 287 -2.45 5.24 -8.70
CA MET A 287 -1.56 4.36 -7.93
C MET A 287 -1.96 2.88 -8.06
N ALA A 288 -3.25 2.59 -7.94
CA ALA A 288 -3.79 1.24 -8.12
C ALA A 288 -3.56 0.73 -9.55
N ALA A 289 -3.85 1.56 -10.55
CA ALA A 289 -3.65 1.24 -11.95
C ALA A 289 -2.17 0.96 -12.26
N ALA A 290 -1.28 1.86 -11.84
CA ALA A 290 0.15 1.73 -12.08
C ALA A 290 0.73 0.48 -11.40
N SER A 291 0.32 0.20 -10.15
CA SER A 291 0.75 -0.99 -9.42
C SER A 291 0.27 -2.28 -10.09
N LEU A 292 -0.99 -2.30 -10.55
CA LEU A 292 -1.55 -3.45 -11.26
C LEU A 292 -0.84 -3.67 -12.59
N PHE A 293 -0.63 -2.61 -13.38
CA PHE A 293 0.06 -2.68 -14.67
C PHE A 293 1.48 -3.26 -14.55
N LEU A 294 2.20 -2.90 -13.48
CA LEU A 294 3.56 -3.41 -13.25
C LEU A 294 3.59 -4.85 -12.71
N MET A 295 2.59 -5.28 -11.95
CA MET A 295 2.57 -6.59 -11.28
C MET A 295 1.77 -7.66 -12.01
N ALA A 296 0.94 -7.26 -12.96
CA ALA A 296 0.12 -8.15 -13.76
C ALA A 296 0.53 -8.04 -15.24
N PRO A 297 1.50 -8.86 -15.70
CA PRO A 297 1.94 -8.82 -17.09
C PRO A 297 0.78 -9.09 -18.05
N GLY A 298 0.78 -8.42 -19.21
CA GLY A 298 -0.27 -8.54 -20.23
C GLY A 298 -1.40 -7.52 -20.11
N HIS A 299 -1.42 -6.63 -19.12
CA HIS A 299 -2.47 -5.61 -19.01
C HIS A 299 -2.26 -4.46 -19.99
N ASN A 300 -3.31 -4.11 -20.74
CA ASN A 300 -3.30 -2.93 -21.59
C ASN A 300 -3.57 -1.66 -20.76
N LEU A 301 -2.59 -0.75 -20.73
CA LEU A 301 -2.68 0.53 -20.02
C LEU A 301 -3.91 1.36 -20.43
N TYR A 302 -4.26 1.40 -21.72
CA TYR A 302 -5.41 2.16 -22.22
C TYR A 302 -6.73 1.56 -21.75
N ALA A 303 -6.82 0.23 -21.73
CA ALA A 303 -8.01 -0.48 -21.25
C ALA A 303 -8.24 -0.21 -19.75
N LEU A 304 -7.17 -0.34 -18.97
CA LEU A 304 -7.15 -0.05 -17.54
C LEU A 304 -7.51 1.41 -17.24
N SER A 305 -6.93 2.34 -18.00
CA SER A 305 -7.21 3.78 -17.86
C SER A 305 -8.66 4.10 -18.21
N HIS A 306 -9.19 3.51 -19.29
CA HIS A 306 -10.58 3.69 -19.69
C HIS A 306 -11.56 3.17 -18.63
N PHE A 307 -11.34 1.96 -18.12
CA PHE A 307 -12.17 1.38 -17.05
C PHE A 307 -12.20 2.27 -15.80
N LEU A 308 -11.05 2.84 -15.43
CA LEU A 308 -10.93 3.73 -14.28
C LEU A 308 -11.34 5.18 -14.57
N GLN A 309 -11.71 5.53 -15.80
CA GLN A 309 -12.00 6.91 -16.20
C GLN A 309 -10.80 7.85 -15.97
N LEU A 310 -9.60 7.37 -16.32
CA LEU A 310 -8.32 8.07 -16.24
C LEU A 310 -7.77 8.37 -17.63
N LYS A 311 -6.90 9.38 -17.71
CA LYS A 311 -6.05 9.59 -18.88
C LYS A 311 -4.89 8.61 -18.86
N PRO A 312 -4.60 7.89 -19.97
CA PRO A 312 -3.46 6.98 -20.04
C PRO A 312 -2.12 7.64 -19.73
N GLU A 313 -1.95 8.91 -20.10
CA GLU A 313 -0.74 9.68 -19.87
C GLU A 313 -0.50 9.89 -18.37
N ASP A 314 -1.55 10.25 -17.61
CA ASP A 314 -1.45 10.44 -16.16
C ASP A 314 -1.11 9.11 -15.45
N VAL A 315 -1.61 7.98 -15.97
CA VAL A 315 -1.27 6.66 -15.44
C VAL A 315 0.18 6.30 -15.78
N TRP A 316 0.65 6.61 -17.00
CA TRP A 316 2.02 6.38 -17.41
C TRP A 316 3.03 7.19 -16.59
N ASP A 317 2.72 8.44 -16.25
CA ASP A 317 3.55 9.24 -15.35
C ASP A 317 3.65 8.59 -13.97
N CYS A 318 2.53 8.05 -13.47
CA CYS A 318 2.49 7.30 -12.22
C CYS A 318 3.31 6.00 -12.28
N VAL A 319 3.20 5.23 -13.38
CA VAL A 319 4.02 4.04 -13.65
C VAL A 319 5.50 4.38 -13.64
N SER A 320 5.87 5.46 -14.35
CA SER A 320 7.25 5.92 -14.47
C SER A 320 7.86 6.31 -13.13
N TRP A 321 7.05 6.87 -12.23
CA TRP A 321 7.45 7.21 -10.86
C TRP A 321 7.49 6.00 -9.93
N ILE A 322 6.46 5.14 -9.92
CA ILE A 322 6.35 4.06 -8.92
C ILE A 322 7.30 2.88 -9.19
N GLN A 323 7.72 2.67 -10.45
CA GLN A 323 8.61 1.56 -10.83
C GLN A 323 9.96 1.56 -10.08
N GLN A 324 10.42 2.71 -9.58
CA GLN A 324 11.65 2.81 -8.80
C GLN A 324 11.60 1.98 -7.49
N TYR A 325 10.40 1.65 -7.00
CA TYR A 325 10.19 0.87 -5.78
C TYR A 325 10.06 -0.64 -6.02
N LEU A 326 10.09 -1.10 -7.28
CA LEU A 326 10.01 -2.52 -7.63
C LEU A 326 11.01 -3.41 -6.87
N PRO A 327 12.28 -3.00 -6.65
CA PRO A 327 13.24 -3.83 -5.90
C PRO A 327 12.80 -4.18 -4.48
N TYR A 328 11.92 -3.38 -3.88
CA TYR A 328 11.43 -3.60 -2.52
C TYR A 328 10.10 -4.37 -2.46
N ALA A 329 9.34 -4.39 -3.56
CA ALA A 329 7.98 -4.95 -3.62
C ALA A 329 7.93 -6.38 -4.19
N ALA A 330 8.90 -6.76 -5.03
CA ALA A 330 8.91 -8.02 -5.75
C ALA A 330 9.33 -9.24 -4.91
N SER A 331 9.82 -9.03 -3.69
CA SER A 331 10.23 -10.13 -2.80
C SER A 331 9.02 -10.69 -2.02
N PRO A 332 8.92 -12.02 -1.84
CA PRO A 332 7.91 -12.59 -0.96
C PRO A 332 8.21 -12.17 0.48
N LEU A 333 7.29 -11.42 1.06
CA LEU A 333 7.46 -10.83 2.38
C LEU A 333 6.81 -11.72 3.45
N PRO A 334 7.51 -11.99 4.57
CA PRO A 334 6.94 -12.78 5.64
C PRO A 334 5.84 -12.01 6.38
N PHE A 335 4.82 -12.74 6.84
CA PHE A 335 3.94 -12.25 7.90
C PHE A 335 4.73 -12.05 9.19
N SER A 336 4.24 -11.19 10.10
CA SER A 336 4.92 -10.89 11.38
C SER A 336 5.38 -12.17 12.11
N VAL A 337 6.63 -12.16 12.58
CA VAL A 337 7.36 -13.31 13.14
C VAL A 337 6.89 -13.66 14.58
N HIS A 338 6.01 -12.85 15.18
CA HIS A 338 5.58 -13.03 16.56
C HIS A 338 4.57 -14.18 16.70
N SER A 339 4.84 -15.11 17.61
CA SER A 339 4.01 -16.31 17.83
C SER A 339 2.57 -16.02 18.23
N THR A 340 2.32 -14.92 18.95
CA THR A 340 0.96 -14.45 19.27
C THR A 340 0.20 -13.97 18.04
N VAL A 341 0.90 -13.38 17.08
CA VAL A 341 0.36 -12.85 15.82
C VAL A 341 0.08 -13.98 14.85
N GLN A 342 0.98 -14.96 14.76
CA GLN A 342 0.75 -16.18 14.00
C GLN A 342 -0.50 -16.93 14.48
N SER A 343 -0.79 -16.92 15.79
CA SER A 343 -2.01 -17.55 16.31
C SER A 343 -3.30 -16.84 15.86
N LYS A 344 -3.27 -15.52 15.66
CA LYS A 344 -4.39 -14.75 15.10
C LYS A 344 -4.51 -14.98 13.59
N PHE A 345 -3.38 -14.90 12.88
CA PHE A 345 -3.32 -15.15 11.44
C PHE A 345 -3.81 -16.56 11.07
N ASN A 346 -3.48 -17.57 11.87
CA ASN A 346 -3.95 -18.94 11.65
C ASN A 346 -5.47 -19.12 11.77
N LYS A 347 -6.18 -18.17 12.41
CA LYS A 347 -7.64 -18.15 12.48
C LYS A 347 -8.29 -17.51 11.25
N ILE A 348 -7.51 -16.82 10.42
CA ILE A 348 -8.00 -16.19 9.20
C ILE A 348 -8.16 -17.29 8.12
N PRO A 349 -9.35 -17.38 7.48
CA PRO A 349 -9.59 -18.27 6.35
C PRO A 349 -8.52 -18.11 5.27
N LYS A 350 -8.15 -19.19 4.58
CA LYS A 350 -7.01 -19.15 3.63
C LYS A 350 -7.28 -18.20 2.47
N GLU A 351 -8.53 -18.18 2.03
CA GLU A 351 -9.09 -17.32 1.01
C GLU A 351 -8.94 -15.83 1.33
N ASP A 352 -8.92 -15.41 2.61
CA ASP A 352 -8.84 -14.00 2.98
C ASP A 352 -7.41 -13.51 3.29
N ARG A 353 -6.45 -14.43 3.36
CA ARG A 353 -5.07 -14.11 3.81
C ARG A 353 -4.34 -13.12 2.90
N TYR A 354 -4.70 -13.06 1.62
CA TYR A 354 -4.08 -12.15 0.66
C TYR A 354 -4.36 -10.67 1.01
N ALA A 355 -5.48 -10.40 1.67
CA ALA A 355 -5.93 -9.06 2.07
C ALA A 355 -5.34 -8.60 3.41
N VAL A 356 -4.59 -9.46 4.11
CA VAL A 356 -3.95 -9.13 5.39
C VAL A 356 -2.65 -8.35 5.15
N GLN A 357 -2.42 -7.32 5.96
CA GLN A 357 -1.23 -6.50 5.90
C GLN A 357 0.04 -7.30 6.22
N VAL A 358 1.12 -7.01 5.51
CA VAL A 358 2.46 -7.59 5.75
C VAL A 358 3.47 -6.49 6.06
N ALA A 359 4.65 -6.87 6.55
CA ALA A 359 5.74 -5.95 6.88
C ALA A 359 6.52 -5.50 5.62
N SER A 360 5.81 -4.92 4.65
CA SER A 360 6.30 -4.58 3.31
C SER A 360 7.26 -3.40 3.27
N THR A 361 7.20 -2.50 4.24
CA THR A 361 7.98 -1.26 4.22
C THR A 361 9.36 -1.36 4.87
N THR A 362 9.68 -2.44 5.59
CA THR A 362 10.88 -2.52 6.43
C THR A 362 12.18 -2.32 5.65
N ILE A 363 12.35 -3.01 4.52
CA ILE A 363 13.57 -2.92 3.72
C ILE A 363 13.68 -1.52 3.09
N ALA A 364 12.60 -1.07 2.43
CA ALA A 364 12.56 0.24 1.78
C ALA A 364 12.81 1.39 2.77
N TYR A 365 12.17 1.36 3.94
CA TYR A 365 12.34 2.39 4.96
C TYR A 365 13.79 2.47 5.44
N ASN A 366 14.43 1.31 5.68
CA ASN A 366 15.82 1.29 6.09
C ASN A 366 16.77 1.81 5.01
N SER A 367 16.54 1.45 3.74
CA SER A 367 17.38 1.87 2.61
C SER A 367 17.21 3.35 2.23
N ILE A 368 16.00 3.90 2.35
CA ILE A 368 15.69 5.26 1.87
C ILE A 368 15.87 6.29 2.99
N PHE A 369 15.48 5.95 4.24
CA PHE A 369 15.34 6.94 5.31
C PHE A 369 16.31 6.76 6.49
N MET A 370 16.67 5.54 6.87
CA MET A 370 17.56 5.30 8.03
C MET A 370 19.04 5.26 7.64
N PHE A 371 19.35 4.60 6.54
CA PHE A 371 20.67 4.56 5.94
C PHE A 371 20.54 4.99 4.49
N PRO A 372 20.21 6.27 4.21
CA PRO A 372 20.44 6.79 2.88
C PRO A 372 21.90 6.49 2.61
N LEU A 373 22.18 5.63 1.62
CA LEU A 373 23.53 5.28 1.20
C LEU A 373 24.30 6.60 1.13
N ALA A 374 25.19 6.81 2.10
CA ALA A 374 25.97 8.02 2.19
C ALA A 374 26.66 8.17 0.85
N ALA A 375 26.38 9.30 0.18
CA ALA A 375 27.05 9.79 -1.01
C ALA A 375 28.01 8.75 -1.63
N GLN A 376 27.53 7.97 -2.60
CA GLN A 376 28.38 7.80 -3.76
C GLN A 376 28.59 9.22 -4.26
N GLN A 377 29.70 9.83 -3.84
CA GLN A 377 30.24 11.00 -4.51
C GLN A 377 30.14 10.70 -6.00
N PRO A 378 29.61 11.62 -6.83
CA PRO A 378 30.00 11.57 -8.22
C PRO A 378 31.53 11.72 -8.18
N GLN A 379 32.25 10.63 -8.40
CA GLN A 379 33.60 10.78 -8.92
C GLN A 379 33.41 11.61 -10.18
N GLN A 380 33.84 12.87 -10.12
CA GLN A 380 33.94 13.70 -11.29
C GLN A 380 34.68 12.86 -12.34
N PRO A 381 34.12 12.64 -13.53
CA PRO A 381 34.93 12.11 -14.60
C PRO A 381 36.02 13.15 -14.84
N VAL A 382 37.26 12.74 -14.58
CA VAL A 382 38.42 13.46 -15.07
C VAL A 382 38.21 13.60 -16.57
N CYS A 383 38.13 14.85 -17.01
CA CYS A 383 38.04 15.24 -18.40
C CYS A 383 39.37 14.85 -19.07
N ASP A 384 39.40 13.66 -19.66
CA ASP A 384 40.30 13.34 -20.76
C ASP A 384 39.41 13.04 -21.96
N ASP A 385 39.26 14.06 -22.81
CA ASP A 385 38.76 13.90 -24.18
C ASP A 385 39.77 12.99 -24.91
N PRO A 386 39.34 11.84 -25.46
CA PRO A 386 39.20 11.84 -26.90
C PRO A 386 38.05 10.99 -27.44
N GLN A 387 37.39 11.57 -28.45
CA GLN A 387 36.75 10.93 -29.61
C GLN A 387 35.40 10.23 -29.40
N TYR A 388 34.40 10.94 -29.91
CA TYR A 388 33.06 10.51 -30.26
C TYR A 388 33.02 9.17 -31.03
N GLU A 389 32.42 8.14 -30.43
CA GLU A 389 31.85 6.98 -31.15
C GLU A 389 30.32 6.95 -30.94
N PRO A 390 29.54 6.60 -31.98
CA PRO A 390 28.08 6.69 -31.95
C PRO A 390 27.44 5.60 -31.08
N GLU A 391 26.28 5.95 -30.52
CA GLU A 391 25.45 5.14 -29.62
C GLU A 391 25.31 3.68 -30.06
N ARG A 392 25.86 2.76 -29.25
CA ARG A 392 25.37 1.37 -29.21
C ARG A 392 24.31 1.26 -28.12
N GLU A 393 23.19 0.68 -28.51
CA GLU A 393 22.02 0.33 -27.72
C GLU A 393 22.40 -0.11 -26.30
N ARG A 394 21.96 0.65 -25.29
CA ARG A 394 21.99 0.17 -23.90
C ARG A 394 20.97 -0.95 -23.77
N GLU A 395 21.44 -2.18 -23.58
CA GLU A 395 20.59 -3.29 -23.16
C GLU A 395 19.90 -2.92 -21.84
N ILE A 396 18.59 -2.69 -21.91
CA ILE A 396 17.71 -2.58 -20.76
C ILE A 396 17.57 -3.99 -20.18
N LEU A 397 18.27 -4.28 -19.09
CA LEU A 397 18.06 -5.51 -18.31
C LEU A 397 16.68 -5.45 -17.64
N LEU A 398 15.69 -6.05 -18.28
CA LEU A 398 14.36 -6.27 -17.71
C LEU A 398 14.45 -7.27 -16.54
N PRO A 399 13.51 -7.22 -15.57
CA PRO A 399 13.43 -8.18 -14.47
C PRO A 399 13.36 -9.64 -14.96
N PRO A 400 13.72 -10.65 -14.14
CA PRO A 400 13.76 -12.06 -14.52
C PRO A 400 12.44 -12.61 -15.12
N LEU A 401 11.30 -11.98 -14.84
CA LEU A 401 10.00 -12.33 -15.41
C LEU A 401 9.83 -11.98 -16.91
N TYR A 402 10.78 -11.24 -17.48
CA TYR A 402 10.81 -10.86 -18.91
C TYR A 402 11.96 -11.52 -19.68
N GLN A 403 12.80 -12.33 -19.01
CA GLN A 403 13.77 -13.17 -19.70
C GLN A 403 13.05 -14.40 -20.25
N CYS A 404 12.62 -14.32 -21.52
CA CYS A 404 12.12 -15.47 -22.25
C CYS A 404 13.18 -16.57 -22.21
N ILE A 405 12.87 -17.70 -21.59
CA ILE A 405 13.58 -18.95 -21.84
C ILE A 405 13.32 -19.29 -23.30
N VAL A 406 14.30 -19.02 -24.16
CA VAL A 406 14.36 -19.61 -25.49
C VAL A 406 14.47 -21.14 -25.26
N PRO A 407 13.54 -21.96 -25.78
CA PRO A 407 13.69 -23.40 -25.65
C PRO A 407 14.80 -23.85 -26.60
N ASP A 408 16.02 -23.97 -26.07
CA ASP A 408 17.08 -24.65 -26.80
C ASP A 408 16.74 -26.14 -26.87
N LYS A 409 16.60 -26.57 -28.13
CA LYS A 409 16.43 -27.95 -28.55
C LYS A 409 17.52 -28.83 -27.93
N TYR A 410 17.08 -29.96 -27.37
CA TYR A 410 17.82 -31.20 -27.20
C TYR A 410 19.25 -31.10 -26.63
N THR A 411 19.38 -31.45 -25.35
CA THR A 411 20.42 -32.40 -24.95
C THR A 411 19.96 -33.15 -23.69
N SER A 412 19.73 -34.45 -23.84
CA SER A 412 19.60 -35.37 -22.73
C SER A 412 20.91 -35.39 -21.94
N ILE A 413 20.84 -35.41 -20.61
CA ILE A 413 21.67 -36.29 -19.76
C ILE A 413 21.07 -36.30 -18.33
N ASN A 414 20.91 -37.52 -17.83
CA ASN A 414 20.54 -37.92 -16.48
C ASN A 414 21.33 -37.20 -15.37
N ASN A 415 20.68 -36.83 -14.27
CA ASN A 415 20.78 -37.53 -12.97
C ASN A 415 20.15 -36.76 -11.79
N ASN A 416 19.25 -37.47 -11.10
CA ASN A 416 19.01 -37.62 -9.65
C ASN A 416 19.17 -36.47 -8.61
N PHE A 417 18.30 -36.62 -7.59
CA PHE A 417 18.19 -36.02 -6.25
C PHE A 417 17.35 -34.73 -6.16
N GLY A 418 16.37 -34.58 -5.27
CA GLY A 418 15.88 -35.42 -4.17
C GLY A 418 14.93 -34.56 -3.33
N TYR A 419 13.78 -35.14 -2.98
CA TYR A 419 12.64 -34.49 -2.31
C TYR A 419 12.83 -34.25 -0.80
N PHE A 420 12.14 -33.21 -0.32
CA PHE A 420 11.60 -32.94 1.03
C PHE A 420 12.52 -32.81 2.26
N SER A 421 12.44 -31.63 2.89
CA SER A 421 12.22 -31.43 4.34
C SER A 421 11.55 -30.07 4.57
#